data_AF-A0AAD3N1F8-F1
#
_entry.id   AF-A0AAD3N1F8-F1
#
_cell.length_a   1.000
_cell.length_b   1.000
_cell.length_c   1.000
_cell.angle_alpha   90.00
_cell.angle_beta   90.00
_cell.angle_gamma   90.00
#
_symmetry.space_group_name_H-M   'P 1'
#
loop_
_entity.id
_entity.type
_entity.pdbx_description
1 polymer ?
#
loop_
_entity_poly.entity_id
_entity_poly.type
_entity_poly.pdbx_seq_one_letter_code
_entity_poly.pdbx_strand_id
1 'polypeptide(L)'
;MLGNRKKAASAEKNGAGTSNLKAIDPLRNLGVQDDEDVKQMLQGSSMVKVRSPRWQKRRTLKLLEDGVTVWCQSHKTSSRAKEQQS
;
A
#
# COMPACT_ATOMS: atom_id res chain seq x y z
N MET A 1 -45.65 17.68 -2.07
CA MET A 1 -46.53 17.19 -3.16
C MET A 1 -45.73 16.21 -3.99
N LEU A 2 -46.26 14.99 -4.14
CA LEU A 2 -45.63 13.86 -4.82
C LEU A 2 -45.75 14.01 -6.34
N GLY A 3 -44.64 13.84 -7.06
CA GLY A 3 -44.61 13.79 -8.52
C GLY A 3 -43.87 12.54 -8.99
N ASN A 4 -44.59 11.42 -9.09
CA ASN A 4 -44.08 10.18 -9.65
C ASN A 4 -43.94 10.27 -11.18
N ARG A 5 -42.81 9.84 -11.73
CA ARG A 5 -42.75 9.22 -13.06
C ARG A 5 -42.04 7.88 -12.95
N LYS A 6 -42.80 6.81 -13.20
CA LYS A 6 -42.31 5.44 -13.38
C LYS A 6 -41.96 5.19 -14.85
N LYS A 7 -41.18 4.11 -15.03
CA LYS A 7 -41.11 3.17 -16.17
C LYS A 7 -39.81 3.31 -16.98
N ALA A 8 -39.01 2.28 -17.26
CA ALA A 8 -38.97 0.87 -16.86
C ALA A 8 -37.58 0.29 -17.17
N ALA A 9 -37.30 -0.84 -16.53
CA ALA A 9 -36.27 -1.85 -16.80
C ALA A 9 -35.74 -1.95 -18.24
N SER A 10 -34.42 -2.12 -18.36
CA SER A 10 -33.79 -3.37 -18.83
C SER A 10 -32.29 -3.18 -18.97
N ALA A 11 -31.52 -3.99 -18.27
CA ALA A 11 -30.26 -4.60 -18.75
C ALA A 11 -29.68 -5.43 -17.59
N GLU A 12 -30.13 -6.68 -17.49
CA GLU A 12 -29.26 -7.74 -16.99
C GLU A 12 -27.99 -7.71 -17.84
N LYS A 13 -26.84 -7.53 -17.20
CA LYS A 13 -25.57 -8.01 -17.75
C LYS A 13 -25.06 -9.11 -16.84
N ASN A 14 -25.13 -10.30 -17.42
CA ASN A 14 -24.64 -11.56 -16.95
C ASN A 14 -23.18 -11.48 -16.51
N GLY A 15 -22.84 -12.37 -15.57
CA GLY A 15 -21.59 -12.39 -14.85
C GLY A 15 -20.33 -12.36 -15.72
N ALA A 16 -19.31 -11.73 -15.16
CA ALA A 16 -17.92 -11.96 -15.50
C ALA A 16 -17.10 -11.80 -14.22
N GLY A 17 -16.77 -12.94 -13.60
CA GLY A 17 -15.58 -13.13 -12.80
C GLY A 17 -15.37 -12.17 -11.63
N THR A 18 -15.50 -12.72 -10.42
CA THR A 18 -14.55 -12.46 -9.34
C THR A 18 -13.12 -12.74 -9.83
N SER A 19 -12.57 -11.85 -10.62
CA SER A 19 -11.16 -11.77 -10.88
C SER A 19 -10.84 -10.29 -10.86
N ASN A 20 -10.73 -9.75 -9.65
CA ASN A 20 -9.66 -8.82 -9.41
C ASN A 20 -8.39 -9.60 -9.79
N LEU A 21 -8.10 -9.60 -11.10
CA LEU A 21 -6.89 -10.12 -11.69
C LEU A 21 -5.85 -9.36 -10.93
N LYS A 22 -5.30 -10.01 -9.89
CA LYS A 22 -4.19 -9.53 -9.09
C LYS A 22 -3.27 -8.91 -10.12
N ALA A 23 -3.21 -7.57 -10.15
CA ALA A 23 -2.38 -6.86 -11.10
C ALA A 23 -1.06 -7.61 -11.06
N ILE A 24 -0.65 -8.16 -12.21
CA ILE A 24 0.45 -9.12 -12.27
C ILE A 24 1.61 -8.43 -11.61
N ASP A 25 1.90 -8.82 -10.36
CA ASP A 25 2.97 -8.22 -9.60
C ASP A 25 4.24 -8.75 -10.27
N PRO A 26 4.96 -7.92 -11.06
CA PRO A 26 6.06 -8.40 -11.86
C PRO A 26 7.12 -9.05 -10.97
N LEU A 27 7.23 -8.60 -9.72
CA LEU A 27 8.16 -9.12 -8.73
C LEU A 27 7.78 -10.52 -8.24
N ARG A 28 6.48 -10.82 -8.18
CA ARG A 28 5.99 -12.14 -7.77
C ARG A 28 6.32 -13.22 -8.80
N ASN A 29 6.29 -12.89 -10.09
CA ASN A 29 6.67 -13.82 -11.16
C ASN A 29 8.19 -14.03 -11.27
N LEU A 30 8.98 -13.09 -10.72
CA LEU A 30 10.43 -13.16 -10.70
C LEU A 30 10.98 -13.90 -9.46
N GLY A 31 10.11 -14.42 -8.59
CA GLY A 31 10.53 -15.13 -7.37
C GLY A 31 11.14 -14.25 -6.29
N VAL A 32 11.06 -12.91 -6.43
CA VAL A 32 11.67 -11.95 -5.50
C VAL A 32 11.09 -12.08 -4.08
N GLN A 33 9.84 -12.52 -3.95
CA GLN A 33 9.17 -12.71 -2.66
C GLN A 33 9.72 -13.90 -1.85
N ASP A 34 10.42 -14.83 -2.49
CA ASP A 34 11.00 -16.00 -1.83
C ASP A 34 12.38 -15.71 -1.23
N ASP A 35 13.00 -14.58 -1.62
CA ASP A 35 14.27 -14.11 -1.08
C ASP A 35 14.16 -13.75 0.41
N GLU A 36 15.10 -14.24 1.22
CA GLU A 36 15.08 -14.08 2.67
C GLU A 36 15.31 -12.63 3.11
N ASP A 37 16.09 -11.85 2.36
CA ASP A 37 16.30 -10.44 2.65
C ASP A 37 15.00 -9.67 2.37
N VAL A 38 14.29 -10.01 1.30
CA VAL A 38 12.97 -9.43 0.99
C VAL A 38 11.94 -9.75 2.08
N LYS A 39 11.90 -10.99 2.57
CA LYS A 39 11.02 -11.36 3.70
C LYS A 39 11.33 -10.54 4.96
N GLN A 40 12.60 -10.32 5.27
CA GLN A 40 13.01 -9.44 6.37
C GLN A 40 12.61 -7.98 6.12
N MET A 41 12.76 -7.48 4.89
CA MET A 41 12.33 -6.14 4.52
C MET A 41 10.81 -5.96 4.67
N LEU A 42 10.01 -6.98 4.32
CA LEU A 42 8.55 -7.01 4.51
C LEU A 42 8.15 -7.05 5.99
N GLN A 43 8.92 -7.70 6.87
CA GLN A 43 8.70 -7.61 8.31
C GLN A 43 8.96 -6.19 8.83
N GLY A 44 9.96 -5.53 8.25
CA GLY A 44 10.42 -4.20 8.63
C GLY A 44 11.38 -4.24 9.82
N SER A 45 12.26 -3.24 9.89
CA SER A 45 13.33 -3.19 10.89
C SER A 45 13.59 -1.78 11.41
N SER A 46 14.16 -1.70 12.62
CA SER A 46 14.61 -0.43 13.21
C SER A 46 16.01 -0.10 12.72
N MET A 47 16.12 0.99 11.95
CA MET A 47 17.37 1.46 11.34
C MET A 47 17.71 2.88 11.79
N VAL A 48 18.98 3.29 11.68
CA VAL A 48 19.40 4.67 11.93
C VAL A 48 19.42 5.44 10.62
N LYS A 49 18.50 6.40 10.46
CA LYS A 49 18.53 7.36 9.35
C LYS A 49 19.55 8.46 9.65
N VAL A 50 20.68 8.42 8.96
CA VAL A 50 21.75 9.43 9.06
C VAL A 50 21.50 10.51 8.01
N ARG A 51 21.42 11.78 8.43
CA ARG A 51 21.37 12.94 7.53
C ARG A 51 22.54 13.90 7.72
N SER A 52 23.15 13.87 8.89
CA SER A 52 24.38 14.58 9.22
C SER A 52 25.03 13.90 10.43
N PRO A 53 26.27 14.23 10.80
CA PRO A 53 26.92 13.65 11.97
C PRO A 53 26.09 13.81 13.25
N ARG A 54 25.40 14.94 13.41
CA ARG A 54 24.53 15.25 14.56
C ARG A 54 23.07 14.80 14.38
N TRP A 55 22.62 14.61 13.13
CA TRP A 55 21.26 14.14 12.84
C TRP A 55 21.30 12.67 12.46
N GLN A 56 21.14 11.83 13.47
CA GLN A 56 20.99 10.39 13.34
C GLN A 56 19.77 9.99 14.15
N LYS A 57 18.77 9.41 13.50
CA LYS A 57 17.48 9.09 14.16
C LYS A 57 17.07 7.66 13.87
N ARG A 58 16.75 6.91 14.91
CA ARG A 58 16.13 5.58 14.78
C ARG A 58 14.76 5.71 14.13
N ARG A 59 14.49 4.92 13.09
CA ARG A 59 13.24 4.86 12.34
C ARG A 59 12.96 3.42 11.94
N THR A 60 11.69 3.04 11.95
CA THR A 60 11.28 1.81 11.30
C THR A 60 11.15 2.03 9.80
N LEU A 61 11.76 1.14 9.01
CA LEU A 61 11.58 1.04 7.57
C LEU A 61 10.97 -0.33 7.26
N LYS A 62 9.98 -0.37 6.37
CA LYS A 62 9.26 -1.60 6.00
C LYS A 62 8.94 -1.58 4.51
N LEU A 63 9.25 -2.65 3.79
CA LEU A 63 8.77 -2.87 2.43
C LEU A 63 7.28 -3.21 2.48
N LEU A 64 6.49 -2.57 1.61
CA LEU A 64 5.07 -2.88 1.48
C LEU A 64 4.86 -4.10 0.58
N GLU A 65 3.66 -4.66 0.62
CA GLU A 65 3.31 -5.89 -0.11
C GLU A 65 3.40 -5.75 -1.64
N ASP A 66 3.39 -4.52 -2.16
CA ASP A 66 3.60 -4.25 -3.58
C ASP A 66 5.06 -4.50 -4.04
N GLY A 67 5.97 -4.78 -3.10
CA GLY A 67 7.36 -5.11 -3.38
C GLY A 67 8.21 -3.95 -3.92
N VAL A 68 7.62 -2.75 -4.07
CA VAL A 68 8.28 -1.58 -4.66
C VAL A 68 8.22 -0.35 -3.75
N THR A 69 7.23 -0.26 -2.86
CA THR A 69 7.05 0.88 -1.97
C THR A 69 7.64 0.60 -0.60
N VAL A 70 8.48 1.51 -0.11
CA VAL A 70 9.02 1.43 1.25
C VAL A 70 8.32 2.44 2.16
N TRP A 71 7.62 1.94 3.17
CA TRP A 71 7.11 2.77 4.25
C TRP A 71 8.25 3.18 5.18
N CYS A 72 8.31 4.47 5.49
CA CYS A 72 9.32 5.05 6.36
C CYS A 72 8.64 5.77 7.53
N GLN A 73 8.99 5.38 8.76
CA GLN A 73 8.53 6.12 9.93
C GLN A 73 9.01 7.58 9.86
N SER A 74 8.09 8.50 10.10
CA SER A 74 8.33 9.94 10.17
C SER A 74 7.86 10.45 11.54
N HIS A 75 8.54 11.44 12.11
CA HIS A 75 8.08 12.12 13.34
C HIS A 75 7.69 13.57 13.02
N LYS A 76 7.32 13.85 11.77
CA LYS A 76 6.88 15.17 11.36
C LYS A 76 5.56 15.48 12.06
N THR A 77 5.50 16.63 12.72
CA THR A 77 4.32 17.09 13.46
C THR A 77 3.34 17.89 12.61
N SER A 78 3.63 18.11 11.33
CA SER A 78 2.72 18.79 10.41
C SER A 78 1.39 18.06 10.32
N SER A 79 0.28 18.79 10.26
CA SER A 79 -1.08 18.24 10.15
C SER A 79 -1.20 17.15 9.08
N ARG A 80 -0.65 17.39 7.89
CA ARG A 80 -0.62 16.43 6.76
C ARG A 80 0.13 15.12 7.05
N ALA A 81 1.06 15.12 8.00
CA ALA A 81 1.86 13.94 8.31
C ALA A 81 1.16 13.01 9.31
N LYS A 82 0.24 13.51 10.14
CA LYS A 82 -0.53 12.67 11.08
C LYS A 82 -1.57 11.81 10.36
N GLU A 83 -2.19 12.37 9.33
CA GLU A 83 -3.25 11.70 8.55
C GLU A 83 -2.73 10.49 7.76
N GLN A 84 -1.46 10.48 7.36
CA GLN A 84 -0.83 9.37 6.62
C GLN A 84 -0.16 8.31 7.52
N GLN A 85 -0.28 8.44 8.84
CA GLN A 85 0.33 7.53 9.83
C GLN A 85 -0.68 6.76 10.67
N SER A 86 -1.96 7.12 10.57
CA SER A 86 -3.10 6.36 11.11
C SER A 86 -3.50 5.25 10.15
#